data_AF-A0A933PXT5-F1
#
_entry.id   AF-A0A933PXT5-F1
#
_cell.length_a   1.000
_cell.length_b   1.000
_cell.length_c   1.000
_cell.angle_alpha   90.00
_cell.angle_beta   90.00
_cell.angle_gamma   90.00
#
_symmetry.space_group_name_H-M   'P 1'
#
loop_
_entity.id
_entity.type
_entity.pdbx_description
1 polymer ?
#
loop_
_entity_poly.entity_id
_entity_poly.type
_entity_poly.pdbx_seq_one_letter_code
_entity_poly.pdbx_strand_id
1 'polypeptide(L)'
;MGFKAIFHFTINNYPKVLESNVPDISTSISAARYIIDLFGTESLVWRYDPIIHSSITDFAFHERNFALIAHKLKGLTSRCIFSYVNRYRKVDFTFKQIEMSENISVQEISPDGKILFAHRLSEIANGYGITLYSCCDDALVCNGIKKAHCIDVDQINAITDNDNQILLKPTRKGCGCYESRDIGAYNTCIHGCAYCYANTGKKTAAGYHQTYNPLHTML
;
A
#
# COMPACT_ATOMS: atom_id res chain seq x y z
N MET A 1 24.19 -17.84 -0.60
CA MET A 1 22.73 -17.95 -0.54
C MET A 1 22.20 -16.65 0.05
N GLY A 2 21.43 -15.88 -0.72
CA GLY A 2 20.86 -14.61 -0.28
C GLY A 2 19.53 -14.81 0.45
N PHE A 3 19.07 -13.80 1.17
CA PHE A 3 17.76 -13.80 1.81
C PHE A 3 16.63 -13.86 0.77
N LYS A 4 15.59 -14.64 1.06
CA LYS A 4 14.32 -14.60 0.33
C LYS A 4 13.47 -13.46 0.91
N ALA A 5 12.82 -12.68 0.05
CA ALA A 5 12.07 -11.52 0.49
C ALA A 5 10.81 -11.32 -0.37
N ILE A 6 9.75 -10.82 0.27
CA ILE A 6 8.53 -10.32 -0.37
C ILE A 6 8.46 -8.82 -0.09
N PHE A 7 8.30 -8.03 -1.15
CA PHE A 7 8.26 -6.59 -1.13
C PHE A 7 6.84 -6.12 -1.33
N HIS A 8 6.27 -5.57 -0.27
CA HIS A 8 5.01 -4.84 -0.30
C HIS A 8 5.32 -3.40 -0.74
N PHE A 9 5.09 -3.10 -2.02
CA PHE A 9 5.53 -1.85 -2.63
C PHE A 9 4.34 -0.96 -3.00
N THR A 10 4.20 0.16 -2.29
CA THR A 10 3.09 1.10 -2.50
C THR A 10 3.38 2.04 -3.67
N ILE A 11 2.48 2.07 -4.65
CA ILE A 11 2.47 3.05 -5.73
C ILE A 11 1.02 3.55 -5.88
N ASN A 12 0.74 4.73 -5.33
CA ASN A 12 -0.58 5.37 -5.47
C ASN A 12 -0.60 6.44 -6.57
N ASN A 13 0.56 7.07 -6.84
CA ASN A 13 0.71 8.17 -7.79
C ASN A 13 -0.26 9.34 -7.49
N TYR A 14 -0.32 9.76 -6.22
CA TYR A 14 -1.18 10.86 -5.82
C TYR A 14 -0.57 12.23 -6.12
N PRO A 15 -1.41 13.28 -6.22
CA PRO A 15 -0.94 14.66 -6.19
C PRO A 15 -0.10 14.96 -4.93
N LYS A 16 0.91 15.84 -5.07
CA LYS A 16 1.89 16.15 -4.00
C LYS A 16 1.29 16.63 -2.69
N VAL A 17 0.09 17.18 -2.74
CA VAL A 17 -0.67 17.57 -1.54
C VAL A 17 -0.99 16.38 -0.63
N LEU A 18 -1.22 15.19 -1.20
CA LEU A 18 -1.43 13.94 -0.45
C LEU A 18 -0.11 13.17 -0.24
N GLU A 19 0.81 13.23 -1.19
CA GLU A 19 2.11 12.52 -1.17
C GLU A 19 3.27 13.48 -1.50
N SER A 20 3.81 14.19 -0.49
CA SER A 20 4.72 15.32 -0.73
C SER A 20 6.09 14.94 -1.30
N ASN A 21 6.72 13.90 -0.74
CA ASN A 21 8.10 13.50 -1.08
C ASN A 21 8.19 12.02 -1.47
N VAL A 22 7.13 11.47 -2.08
CA VAL A 22 7.14 10.11 -2.65
C VAL A 22 7.77 10.17 -4.05
N PRO A 23 8.57 9.16 -4.46
CA PRO A 23 9.09 9.08 -5.82
C PRO A 23 7.97 9.11 -6.87
N ASP A 24 8.24 9.71 -8.03
CA ASP A 24 7.30 9.66 -9.15
C ASP A 24 7.07 8.22 -9.65
N ILE A 25 6.04 8.06 -10.49
CA ILE A 25 5.66 6.75 -11.04
C ILE A 25 6.79 6.11 -11.84
N SER A 26 7.56 6.87 -12.61
CA SER A 26 8.65 6.32 -13.44
C SER A 26 9.78 5.74 -12.57
N THR A 27 10.14 6.47 -11.52
CA THR A 27 11.14 6.05 -10.53
C THR A 27 10.64 4.83 -9.75
N SER A 28 9.38 4.86 -9.31
CA SER A 28 8.75 3.75 -8.59
C SER A 28 8.70 2.47 -9.42
N ILE A 29 8.37 2.56 -10.72
CA ILE A 29 8.36 1.39 -11.62
C ILE A 29 9.79 0.87 -11.89
N SER A 30 10.77 1.76 -11.98
CA SER A 30 12.18 1.36 -12.13
C SER A 30 12.68 0.61 -10.90
N ALA A 31 12.32 1.07 -9.70
CA ALA A 31 12.61 0.38 -8.45
C ALA A 31 11.90 -0.99 -8.36
N ALA A 32 10.64 -1.08 -8.79
CA ALA A 32 9.91 -2.34 -8.86
C ALA A 32 10.60 -3.35 -9.79
N ARG A 33 11.06 -2.91 -10.97
CA ARG A 33 11.84 -3.77 -11.89
C ARG A 33 13.13 -4.25 -11.24
N TYR A 34 13.87 -3.36 -10.58
CA TYR A 34 15.10 -3.73 -9.88
C TYR A 34 14.86 -4.80 -8.80
N ILE A 35 13.75 -4.72 -8.06
CA ILE A 35 13.36 -5.77 -7.11
C ILE A 35 13.13 -7.10 -7.83
N ILE A 36 12.38 -7.09 -8.93
CA ILE A 36 12.10 -8.31 -9.71
C ILE A 36 13.38 -8.92 -10.29
N ASP A 37 14.30 -8.11 -10.80
CA ASP A 37 15.56 -8.60 -11.37
C ASP A 37 16.43 -9.32 -10.32
N LEU A 38 16.31 -8.93 -9.04
CA LEU A 38 17.05 -9.53 -7.93
C LEU A 38 16.33 -10.72 -7.27
N PHE A 39 15.01 -10.66 -7.12
CA PHE A 39 14.24 -11.57 -6.28
C PHE A 39 13.17 -12.38 -7.02
N GLY A 40 12.95 -12.11 -8.30
CA GLY A 40 11.93 -12.77 -9.14
C GLY A 40 10.52 -12.19 -8.98
N THR A 41 9.64 -12.50 -9.92
CA THR A 41 8.28 -11.92 -10.04
C THR A 41 7.38 -12.19 -8.83
N GLU A 42 7.55 -13.33 -8.16
CA GLU A 42 6.77 -13.71 -6.98
C GLU A 42 7.10 -12.86 -5.73
N SER A 43 8.19 -12.10 -5.79
CA SER A 43 8.65 -11.28 -4.66
C SER A 43 7.92 -9.95 -4.54
N LEU A 44 7.21 -9.45 -5.56
CA LEU A 44 6.61 -8.12 -5.51
C LEU A 44 5.09 -8.18 -5.34
N VAL A 45 4.59 -7.49 -4.33
CA VAL A 45 3.16 -7.23 -4.13
C VAL A 45 2.93 -5.73 -4.26
N TRP A 46 2.19 -5.32 -5.28
CA TRP A 46 1.81 -3.91 -5.42
C TRP A 46 0.77 -3.56 -4.35
N ARG A 47 0.91 -2.38 -3.76
CA ARG A 47 -0.11 -1.82 -2.88
C ARG A 47 -0.67 -0.53 -3.47
N TYR A 48 -1.97 -0.54 -3.77
CA TYR A 48 -2.74 0.66 -4.03
C TYR A 48 -3.48 1.03 -2.74
N ASP A 49 -2.69 1.46 -1.76
CA ASP A 49 -3.11 1.60 -0.37
C ASP A 49 -2.52 2.87 0.27
N PRO A 50 -3.36 3.77 0.82
CA PRO A 50 -4.83 3.73 0.84
C PRO A 50 -5.46 4.45 -0.36
N ILE A 51 -6.70 4.08 -0.69
CA ILE A 51 -7.62 4.83 -1.55
C ILE A 51 -8.19 6.01 -0.75
N ILE A 52 -8.02 7.23 -1.28
CA ILE A 52 -8.51 8.48 -0.69
C ILE A 52 -9.39 9.20 -1.73
N HIS A 53 -10.69 9.27 -1.48
CA HIS A 53 -11.59 10.03 -2.33
C HIS A 53 -11.57 11.50 -1.95
N SER A 54 -11.45 12.37 -2.94
CA SER A 54 -11.53 13.82 -2.75
C SER A 54 -11.96 14.53 -4.03
N SER A 55 -12.12 15.86 -3.97
CA SER A 55 -12.36 16.68 -5.17
C SER A 55 -11.25 16.61 -6.23
N ILE A 56 -10.05 16.12 -5.90
CA ILE A 56 -8.92 15.96 -6.83
C ILE A 56 -8.54 14.49 -7.08
N THR A 57 -9.14 13.57 -6.33
CA THR A 57 -8.94 12.11 -6.43
C THR A 57 -10.32 11.45 -6.41
N ASP A 58 -11.16 11.81 -7.36
CA ASP A 58 -12.49 11.23 -7.52
C ASP A 58 -12.41 9.80 -8.12
N PHE A 59 -13.57 9.16 -8.29
CA PHE A 59 -13.64 7.83 -8.90
C PHE A 59 -12.94 7.79 -10.27
N ALA A 60 -13.17 8.80 -11.11
CA ALA A 60 -12.62 8.84 -12.46
C ALA A 60 -11.09 9.00 -12.46
N PHE A 61 -10.55 9.80 -11.54
CA PHE A 61 -9.11 9.87 -11.28
C PHE A 61 -8.58 8.48 -10.92
N HIS A 62 -9.18 7.82 -9.93
CA HIS A 62 -8.68 6.53 -9.48
C HIS A 62 -8.76 5.46 -10.57
N GLU A 63 -9.84 5.38 -11.36
CA GLU A 63 -9.93 4.42 -12.47
C GLU A 63 -8.79 4.63 -13.49
N ARG A 64 -8.59 5.88 -13.96
CA ARG A 64 -7.53 6.21 -14.92
C ARG A 64 -6.14 5.94 -14.34
N ASN A 65 -5.91 6.37 -13.12
CA ASN A 65 -4.61 6.27 -12.46
C ASN A 65 -4.27 4.83 -12.10
N PHE A 66 -5.22 4.06 -11.57
CA PHE A 66 -5.06 2.65 -11.29
C PHE A 66 -4.77 1.85 -12.57
N ALA A 67 -5.51 2.10 -13.66
CA ALA A 67 -5.25 1.48 -14.97
C ALA A 67 -3.85 1.81 -15.50
N LEU A 68 -3.40 3.07 -15.37
CA LEU A 68 -2.05 3.50 -15.76
C LEU A 68 -0.96 2.73 -14.99
N ILE A 69 -1.11 2.60 -13.67
CA ILE A 69 -0.14 1.90 -12.83
C ILE A 69 -0.18 0.39 -13.12
N ALA A 70 -1.37 -0.21 -13.20
CA ALA A 70 -1.57 -1.63 -13.51
C ALA A 70 -0.94 -2.00 -14.86
N HIS A 71 -1.11 -1.15 -15.88
CA HIS A 71 -0.45 -1.34 -17.18
C HIS A 71 1.07 -1.37 -17.06
N LYS A 72 1.66 -0.43 -16.31
CA LYS A 72 3.12 -0.36 -16.11
C LYS A 72 3.69 -1.51 -15.27
N LEU A 73 2.86 -2.08 -14.40
CA LEU A 73 3.21 -3.22 -13.54
C LEU A 73 2.87 -4.59 -14.15
N LYS A 74 2.24 -4.62 -15.33
CA LYS A 74 1.94 -5.88 -16.03
C LYS A 74 3.19 -6.74 -16.18
N GLY A 75 3.14 -7.95 -15.66
CA GLY A 75 4.25 -8.91 -15.67
C GLY A 75 5.33 -8.69 -14.61
N LEU A 76 5.25 -7.61 -13.82
CA LEU A 76 6.12 -7.38 -12.66
C LEU A 76 5.50 -7.88 -11.36
N THR A 77 4.17 -7.97 -11.30
CA THR A 77 3.44 -8.56 -10.19
C THR A 77 2.13 -9.15 -10.69
N SER A 78 1.62 -10.15 -9.99
CA SER A 78 0.29 -10.74 -10.18
C SER A 78 -0.69 -10.33 -9.07
N ARG A 79 -0.25 -9.53 -8.07
CA ARG A 79 -1.01 -9.24 -6.85
C ARG A 79 -1.03 -7.75 -6.53
N CYS A 80 -2.23 -7.22 -6.29
CA CYS A 80 -2.43 -5.87 -5.76
C CYS A 80 -3.24 -5.90 -4.46
N ILE A 81 -2.67 -5.40 -3.37
CA ILE A 81 -3.41 -5.17 -2.12
C ILE A 81 -3.93 -3.73 -2.09
N PHE A 82 -5.19 -3.54 -1.73
CA PHE A 82 -5.78 -2.21 -1.54
C PHE A 82 -6.55 -2.11 -0.23
N SER A 83 -6.76 -0.88 0.22
CA SER A 83 -7.75 -0.56 1.26
C SER A 83 -8.21 0.89 1.13
N TYR A 84 -9.34 1.24 1.75
CA TYR A 84 -9.73 2.63 1.91
C TYR A 84 -9.02 3.25 3.11
N VAL A 85 -8.74 4.55 3.04
CA VAL A 85 -8.02 5.26 4.12
C VAL A 85 -8.73 5.10 5.47
N ASN A 86 -7.95 4.71 6.48
CA ASN A 86 -8.40 4.70 7.86
C ASN A 86 -8.33 6.11 8.46
N ARG A 87 -9.45 6.59 8.98
CA ARG A 87 -9.58 7.93 9.58
C ARG A 87 -9.17 7.87 11.05
N TYR A 88 -7.90 8.16 11.31
CA TYR A 88 -7.39 8.38 12.67
C TYR A 88 -7.44 9.86 13.00
N ARG A 89 -7.51 10.23 14.30
CA ARG A 89 -7.51 11.64 14.76
C ARG A 89 -6.43 12.50 14.09
N LYS A 90 -5.22 11.94 13.91
CA LYS A 90 -4.10 12.62 13.23
C LYS A 90 -4.34 12.81 11.73
N VAL A 91 -4.88 11.79 11.05
CA VAL A 91 -5.20 11.83 9.62
C VAL A 91 -6.33 12.84 9.38
N ASP A 92 -7.37 12.83 10.21
CA ASP A 92 -8.47 13.80 10.15
C ASP A 92 -7.98 15.24 10.33
N PHE A 93 -7.09 15.46 11.30
CA PHE A 93 -6.49 16.78 11.50
C PHE A 93 -5.72 17.22 10.25
N THR A 94 -4.93 16.32 9.66
CA THR A 94 -4.13 16.61 8.47
C THR A 94 -5.01 16.91 7.26
N PHE A 95 -6.07 16.12 7.05
CA PHE A 95 -7.04 16.36 5.98
C PHE A 95 -7.73 17.71 6.15
N LYS A 96 -8.20 18.07 7.36
CA LYS A 96 -8.80 19.38 7.61
C LYS A 96 -7.85 20.54 7.27
N GLN A 97 -6.56 20.41 7.59
CA GLN A 97 -5.58 21.43 7.23
C GLN A 97 -5.45 21.56 5.70
N ILE A 98 -5.37 20.44 4.98
CA ILE A 98 -5.31 20.42 3.51
C ILE A 98 -6.58 21.02 2.90
N GLU A 99 -7.76 20.65 3.41
CA GLU A 99 -9.04 21.17 2.91
C GLU A 99 -9.09 22.71 3.03
N MET A 100 -8.59 23.25 4.14
CA MET A 100 -8.51 24.70 4.37
C MET A 100 -7.45 25.40 3.52
N SER A 101 -6.27 24.80 3.33
CA SER A 101 -5.15 25.47 2.66
C SER A 101 -5.14 25.29 1.14
N GLU A 102 -5.75 24.24 0.62
CA GLU A 102 -5.62 23.83 -0.80
C GLU A 102 -6.95 23.81 -1.56
N ASN A 103 -8.06 24.21 -0.91
CA ASN A 103 -9.42 24.17 -1.48
C ASN A 103 -9.79 22.76 -2.02
N ILE A 104 -9.40 21.73 -1.26
CA ILE A 104 -9.74 20.33 -1.51
C ILE A 104 -10.88 19.91 -0.57
N SER A 105 -11.69 18.95 -0.96
CA SER A 105 -12.66 18.31 -0.07
C SER A 105 -12.43 16.81 -0.06
N VAL A 106 -12.11 16.25 1.11
CA VAL A 106 -11.96 14.80 1.29
C VAL A 106 -13.32 14.19 1.57
N GLN A 107 -13.67 13.18 0.78
CA GLN A 107 -15.01 12.61 0.75
C GLN A 107 -15.03 11.23 1.41
N GLU A 108 -16.08 10.97 2.19
CA GLU A 108 -16.41 9.63 2.64
C GLU A 108 -17.33 8.96 1.63
N ILE A 109 -17.00 7.73 1.25
CA ILE A 109 -17.79 6.93 0.32
C ILE A 109 -18.67 5.97 1.12
N SER A 110 -19.93 5.84 0.73
CA SER A 110 -20.86 4.87 1.33
C SER A 110 -20.34 3.43 1.18
N PRO A 111 -20.74 2.49 2.06
CA PRO A 111 -20.36 1.10 1.94
C PRO A 111 -20.66 0.50 0.55
N ASP A 112 -21.85 0.73 0.00
CA ASP A 112 -22.23 0.24 -1.34
C ASP A 112 -21.38 0.89 -2.44
N GLY A 113 -21.07 2.18 -2.31
CA GLY A 113 -20.16 2.88 -3.23
C GLY A 113 -18.75 2.29 -3.20
N LYS A 114 -18.26 1.91 -2.01
CA LYS A 114 -16.95 1.25 -1.85
C LYS A 114 -16.91 -0.12 -2.52
N ILE A 115 -17.98 -0.90 -2.38
CA ILE A 115 -18.13 -2.23 -2.99
C ILE A 115 -18.17 -2.11 -4.52
N LEU A 116 -19.03 -1.21 -5.04
CA LEU A 116 -19.13 -0.99 -6.48
C LEU A 116 -17.80 -0.53 -7.07
N PHE A 117 -17.11 0.39 -6.39
CA PHE A 117 -15.82 0.87 -6.87
C PHE A 117 -14.71 -0.18 -6.80
N ALA A 118 -14.67 -0.97 -5.72
CA ALA A 118 -13.75 -2.10 -5.62
C ALA A 118 -13.93 -3.10 -6.76
N HIS A 119 -15.18 -3.37 -7.16
CA HIS A 119 -15.48 -4.20 -8.34
C HIS A 119 -14.89 -3.62 -9.62
N ARG A 120 -15.04 -2.32 -9.86
CA ARG A 120 -14.46 -1.64 -11.03
C ARG A 120 -12.93 -1.77 -11.06
N LEU A 121 -12.27 -1.59 -9.92
CA LEU A 121 -10.82 -1.79 -9.83
C LEU A 121 -10.41 -3.25 -10.07
N SER A 122 -11.20 -4.22 -9.61
CA SER A 122 -10.99 -5.65 -9.87
C SER A 122 -11.05 -5.97 -11.36
N GLU A 123 -12.04 -5.45 -12.08
CA GLU A 123 -12.15 -5.60 -13.55
C GLU A 123 -10.91 -5.06 -14.26
N ILE A 124 -10.45 -3.86 -13.89
CA ILE A 124 -9.24 -3.25 -14.45
C ILE A 124 -8.00 -4.11 -14.15
N ALA A 125 -7.82 -4.53 -12.90
CA ALA A 125 -6.66 -5.33 -12.47
C ALA A 125 -6.59 -6.65 -13.24
N ASN A 126 -7.73 -7.35 -13.37
CA ASN A 126 -7.83 -8.61 -14.10
C ASN A 126 -7.45 -8.46 -15.58
N GLY A 127 -7.80 -7.33 -16.22
CA GLY A 127 -7.38 -7.02 -17.59
C GLY A 127 -5.85 -6.94 -17.79
N TYR A 128 -5.09 -6.75 -16.70
CA TYR A 128 -3.63 -6.73 -16.70
C TYR A 128 -3.01 -7.98 -16.07
N GLY A 129 -3.80 -9.01 -15.72
CA GLY A 129 -3.32 -10.22 -15.07
C GLY A 129 -2.99 -10.05 -13.59
N ILE A 130 -3.57 -9.04 -12.93
CA ILE A 130 -3.35 -8.72 -11.52
C ILE A 130 -4.61 -9.08 -10.73
N THR A 131 -4.47 -9.90 -9.70
CA THR A 131 -5.56 -10.20 -8.76
C THR A 131 -5.59 -9.15 -7.66
N LEU A 132 -6.79 -8.66 -7.33
CA LEU A 132 -7.00 -7.65 -6.29
C LEU A 132 -7.28 -8.31 -4.92
N TYR A 133 -6.70 -7.75 -3.86
CA TYR A 133 -6.79 -8.26 -2.50
C TYR A 133 -7.22 -7.15 -1.53
N SER A 134 -8.36 -7.32 -0.86
CA SER A 134 -8.89 -6.37 0.13
C SER A 134 -8.22 -6.57 1.50
N CYS A 135 -7.59 -5.51 2.03
CA CYS A 135 -7.00 -5.53 3.36
C CYS A 135 -7.97 -5.05 4.44
N CYS A 136 -8.28 -5.92 5.39
CA CYS A 136 -9.08 -5.64 6.59
C CYS A 136 -10.55 -5.26 6.34
N ASP A 137 -11.07 -5.41 5.11
CA ASP A 137 -12.47 -5.17 4.79
C ASP A 137 -13.07 -6.38 4.06
N ASP A 138 -13.69 -7.27 4.85
CA ASP A 138 -14.29 -8.52 4.36
C ASP A 138 -15.53 -8.27 3.49
N ALA A 139 -16.16 -7.08 3.58
CA ALA A 139 -17.30 -6.73 2.74
C ALA A 139 -16.90 -6.52 1.26
N LEU A 140 -15.62 -6.26 1.00
CA LEU A 140 -15.09 -6.11 -0.36
C LEU A 140 -14.61 -7.43 -0.98
N VAL A 141 -14.63 -8.54 -0.23
CA VAL A 141 -14.17 -9.86 -0.70
C VAL A 141 -15.29 -10.54 -1.49
N CYS A 142 -15.41 -10.16 -2.77
CA CYS A 142 -16.36 -10.74 -3.71
C CYS A 142 -15.88 -10.54 -5.16
N ASN A 143 -16.49 -11.24 -6.13
CA ASN A 143 -16.29 -11.01 -7.57
C ASN A 143 -14.81 -10.94 -8.02
N GLY A 144 -14.01 -11.93 -7.60
CA GLY A 144 -12.59 -12.02 -7.93
C GLY A 144 -11.65 -11.27 -6.99
N ILE A 145 -12.17 -10.46 -6.06
CA ILE A 145 -11.38 -9.84 -5.00
C ILE A 145 -11.18 -10.86 -3.87
N LYS A 146 -9.91 -11.06 -3.48
CA LYS A 146 -9.53 -11.98 -2.41
C LYS A 146 -9.29 -11.24 -1.09
N LYS A 147 -9.27 -11.97 0.02
CA LYS A 147 -8.83 -11.41 1.31
C LYS A 147 -7.31 -11.24 1.30
N ALA A 148 -6.82 -10.06 1.71
CA ALA A 148 -5.39 -9.80 1.78
C ALA A 148 -4.75 -10.32 3.06
N HIS A 149 -3.52 -10.78 2.90
CA HIS A 149 -2.60 -11.13 3.98
C HIS A 149 -1.31 -10.37 3.70
N CYS A 150 -0.90 -9.44 4.58
CA CYS A 150 0.40 -8.75 4.41
C CYS A 150 1.57 -9.66 4.78
N ILE A 151 1.33 -10.59 5.70
CA ILE A 151 2.19 -11.74 5.95
C ILE A 151 1.36 -12.93 5.51
N ASP A 152 1.75 -13.53 4.38
CA ASP A 152 0.99 -14.56 3.68
C ASP A 152 1.83 -15.84 3.59
N VAL A 153 1.37 -16.91 4.26
CA VAL A 153 2.11 -18.18 4.30
C VAL A 153 2.22 -18.82 2.91
N ASP A 154 1.23 -18.64 2.04
CA ASP A 154 1.26 -19.21 0.69
C ASP A 154 2.35 -18.54 -0.15
N GLN A 155 2.49 -17.21 -0.02
CA GLN A 155 3.59 -16.50 -0.69
C GLN A 155 4.95 -16.85 -0.11
N ILE A 156 5.05 -16.98 1.22
CA ILE A 156 6.30 -17.37 1.89
C ILE A 156 6.72 -18.76 1.41
N ASN A 157 5.79 -19.72 1.37
CA ASN A 157 6.04 -21.07 0.89
C ASN A 157 6.49 -21.06 -0.58
N ALA A 158 5.86 -20.26 -1.43
CA ALA A 158 6.22 -20.12 -2.84
C ALA A 158 7.67 -19.63 -3.06
N ILE A 159 8.16 -18.69 -2.25
CA ILE A 159 9.52 -18.14 -2.45
C ILE A 159 10.62 -18.89 -1.69
N THR A 160 10.24 -19.64 -0.64
CA THR A 160 11.17 -20.42 0.17
C THR A 160 11.26 -21.88 -0.25
N ASP A 161 10.34 -22.36 -1.10
CA ASP A 161 10.21 -23.77 -1.48
C ASP A 161 10.12 -24.69 -0.25
N ASN A 162 9.36 -24.25 0.74
CA ASN A 162 9.13 -24.94 2.02
C ASN A 162 7.65 -24.95 2.35
N ASP A 163 7.24 -25.92 3.16
CA ASP A 163 5.90 -25.97 3.77
C ASP A 163 5.95 -25.40 5.19
N ASN A 164 5.97 -24.07 5.30
CA ASN A 164 6.02 -23.40 6.59
C ASN A 164 4.66 -23.49 7.28
N GLN A 165 4.62 -24.05 8.48
CA GLN A 165 3.43 -24.04 9.33
C GLN A 165 3.45 -22.82 10.24
N ILE A 166 2.98 -21.68 9.72
CA ILE A 166 2.89 -20.42 10.45
C ILE A 166 1.45 -20.23 10.95
N LEU A 167 1.29 -19.81 12.21
CA LEU A 167 -0.03 -19.58 12.79
C LEU A 167 -0.66 -18.29 12.27
N LEU A 168 -1.97 -18.30 12.05
CA LEU A 168 -2.76 -17.10 11.80
C LEU A 168 -2.74 -16.21 13.05
N LYS A 169 -2.25 -14.97 12.95
CA LYS A 169 -2.12 -14.03 14.09
C LYS A 169 -2.55 -12.61 13.70
N PRO A 170 -3.86 -12.37 13.53
CA PRO A 170 -4.39 -11.06 13.17
C PRO A 170 -4.05 -9.98 14.19
N THR A 171 -3.65 -8.80 13.72
CA THR A 171 -3.30 -7.66 14.59
C THR A 171 -4.48 -6.73 14.89
N ARG A 172 -5.59 -6.87 14.15
CA ARG A 172 -6.82 -6.06 14.30
C ARG A 172 -8.01 -6.76 13.64
N LYS A 173 -9.23 -6.25 13.89
CA LYS A 173 -10.46 -6.75 13.24
C LYS A 173 -10.32 -6.73 11.71
N GLY A 174 -10.71 -7.82 11.06
CA GLY A 174 -10.62 -8.00 9.60
C GLY A 174 -9.23 -8.38 9.09
N CYS A 175 -8.16 -8.27 9.89
CA CYS A 175 -6.81 -8.63 9.47
C CYS A 175 -6.70 -10.15 9.26
N GLY A 176 -6.05 -10.56 8.17
CA GLY A 176 -5.75 -11.96 7.88
C GLY A 176 -4.30 -12.37 8.14
N CYS A 177 -3.41 -11.47 8.60
CA CYS A 177 -1.98 -11.78 8.56
C CYS A 177 -1.57 -12.94 9.47
N TYR A 178 -0.58 -13.70 9.01
CA TYR A 178 0.09 -14.74 9.78
C TYR A 178 1.12 -14.15 10.75
N GLU A 179 1.58 -14.96 11.71
CA GLU A 179 2.55 -14.56 12.73
C GLU A 179 3.83 -14.00 12.11
N SER A 180 4.29 -12.89 12.68
CA SER A 180 5.52 -12.19 12.29
C SER A 180 6.08 -11.39 13.46
N ARG A 181 7.32 -10.93 13.31
CA ARG A 181 7.95 -9.96 14.21
C ARG A 181 8.22 -8.68 13.43
N ASP A 182 7.70 -7.57 13.92
CA ASP A 182 7.97 -6.26 13.33
C ASP A 182 9.39 -5.81 13.69
N ILE A 183 10.11 -5.33 12.68
CA ILE A 183 11.47 -4.78 12.78
C ILE A 183 11.53 -3.30 12.36
N GLY A 184 10.37 -2.70 12.07
CA GLY A 184 10.23 -1.32 11.65
C GLY A 184 10.33 -0.33 12.80
N ALA A 185 10.62 0.93 12.45
CA ALA A 185 10.67 2.03 13.39
C ALA A 185 9.80 3.19 12.91
N TYR A 186 8.94 3.69 13.79
CA TYR A 186 8.13 4.88 13.54
C TYR A 186 8.98 6.15 13.49
N ASN A 187 8.42 7.22 12.92
CA ASN A 187 9.11 8.50 12.76
C ASN A 187 10.41 8.45 11.95
N THR A 188 10.59 7.50 11.03
CA THR A 188 11.81 7.40 10.20
C THR A 188 11.57 7.73 8.73
N CYS A 189 10.33 7.59 8.24
CA CYS A 189 9.98 7.85 6.84
C CYS A 189 9.82 9.35 6.58
N ILE A 190 10.52 9.90 5.57
CA ILE A 190 10.49 11.34 5.25
C ILE A 190 9.49 11.71 4.12
N HIS A 191 8.70 10.75 3.63
CA HIS A 191 7.78 10.97 2.50
C HIS A 191 6.66 11.97 2.81
N GLY A 192 6.25 12.07 4.08
CA GLY A 192 5.33 13.11 4.54
C GLY A 192 3.88 13.01 4.02
N CYS A 193 3.40 11.80 3.73
CA CYS A 193 2.05 11.57 3.22
C CYS A 193 0.95 12.04 4.19
N ALA A 194 -0.14 12.60 3.65
CA ALA A 194 -1.25 13.18 4.42
C ALA A 194 -2.00 12.14 5.28
N TYR A 195 -1.99 10.88 4.85
CA TYR A 195 -2.63 9.75 5.52
C TYR A 195 -1.68 8.96 6.43
N CYS A 196 -0.46 9.45 6.67
CA CYS A 196 0.54 8.74 7.45
C CYS A 196 0.15 8.67 8.93
N TYR A 197 0.02 7.45 9.46
CA TYR A 197 -0.18 7.18 10.88
C TYR A 197 1.15 6.96 11.64
N ALA A 198 2.21 6.51 10.97
CA ALA A 198 3.47 6.07 11.59
C ALA A 198 4.42 7.22 11.98
N ASN A 199 4.25 8.41 11.40
CA ASN A 199 5.03 9.58 11.77
C ASN A 199 4.19 10.49 12.66
N THR A 200 4.78 11.10 13.68
CA THR A 200 4.16 12.13 14.53
C THR A 200 4.20 13.51 13.87
N GLY A 201 5.20 13.77 13.02
CA GLY A 201 5.30 14.99 12.23
C GLY A 201 6.49 14.97 11.26
N LYS A 202 6.47 15.85 10.24
CA LYS A 202 7.52 15.92 9.21
C LYS A 202 8.90 16.29 9.80
N LYS A 203 8.92 17.24 10.75
CA LYS A 203 10.17 17.67 11.43
C LYS A 203 10.78 16.55 12.27
N THR A 204 9.96 15.83 13.04
CA THR A 204 10.42 14.68 13.83
C THR A 204 11.05 13.62 12.93
N ALA A 205 10.39 13.28 11.82
CA ALA A 205 10.91 12.27 10.90
C ALA A 205 12.23 12.69 10.24
N ALA A 206 12.34 13.96 9.84
CA ALA A 206 13.59 14.50 9.32
C ALA A 206 14.74 14.44 10.34
N GLY A 207 14.46 14.74 11.62
CA GLY A 207 15.46 14.65 12.68
C GLY A 207 16.00 13.22 12.87
N TYR A 208 15.11 12.22 12.97
CA TYR A 208 15.54 10.82 13.06
C TYR A 208 16.32 10.37 11.82
N HIS A 209 15.88 10.78 10.62
CA HIS A 209 16.56 10.44 9.39
C HIS A 209 17.98 11.00 9.31
N GLN A 210 18.23 12.21 9.83
CA GLN A 210 19.59 12.79 9.88
C GLN A 210 20.54 12.01 10.78
N THR A 211 20.02 11.40 11.85
CA THR A 211 20.80 10.57 12.77
C THR A 211 20.87 9.10 12.35
N TYR A 212 20.20 8.73 11.24
CA TYR A 212 20.15 7.35 10.78
C TYR A 212 21.52 6.91 10.27
N ASN A 213 22.06 5.87 10.90
CA ASN A 213 23.27 5.21 10.47
C ASN A 213 22.94 3.75 10.09
N PRO A 214 22.99 3.38 8.80
CA PRO A 214 22.65 2.04 8.33
C PRO A 214 23.62 0.94 8.82
N LEU A 215 24.77 1.33 9.38
CA LEU A 215 25.78 0.44 9.95
C LEU A 215 25.69 0.32 11.48
N HIS A 216 24.79 1.07 12.12
CA HIS A 216 24.59 0.97 13.56
C HIS A 216 23.87 -0.34 13.87
N THR A 217 24.53 -1.24 14.60
CA THR A 217 23.92 -2.49 15.05
C THR A 217 22.73 -2.18 15.97
N MET A 218 21.56 -2.76 15.65
CA MET A 218 20.41 -2.79 16.56
C MET A 218 20.66 -3.84 17.65
N LEU A 219 21.63 -3.58 18.52
CA LEU A 219 21.93 -4.33 19.74
C LEU A 219 22.09 -3.36 20.91
#